data_AF-A0A965RAE6-F1
#
_entry.id   AF-A0A965RAE6-F1
#
_cell.length_a   1.000
_cell.length_b   1.000
_cell.length_c   1.000
_cell.angle_alpha   90.00
_cell.angle_beta   90.00
_cell.angle_gamma   90.00
#
_symmetry.space_group_name_H-M   'P 1'
#
loop_
_entity.id
_entity.type
_entity.pdbx_description
1 polymer ?
#
loop_
_entity_poly.entity_id
_entity_poly.type
_entity_poly.pdbx_seq_one_letter_code
_entity_poly.pdbx_strand_id
1 'polypeptide(L)'
;MRIERVVAGTFNEASERSRRLYGPNTLLISSSRVGNSHELLVCTNDMADEETPIVDAEAREAFAATLQEEMLARPKPVFTAAAPVASATVDADDGQAIVGLIRKELQALEMRLASSSGSIHGLKQKMALLEQGVSAAYASQLIAAGLDSVSMGSRL
;
A
#
# COMPACT_ATOMS: atom_id res chain seq x y z
N MET A 1 -12.32 -7.33 -19.51
CA MET A 1 -11.41 -7.67 -18.41
C MET A 1 -11.33 -9.17 -18.24
N ARG A 2 -10.12 -9.73 -18.37
CA ARG A 2 -9.79 -11.15 -18.16
C ARG A 2 -8.70 -11.25 -17.09
N ILE A 3 -8.71 -12.34 -16.33
CA ILE A 3 -7.70 -12.60 -15.30
C ILE A 3 -6.80 -13.72 -15.81
N GLU A 4 -5.51 -13.41 -15.92
CA GLU A 4 -4.48 -14.29 -16.44
C GLU A 4 -3.49 -14.66 -15.32
N ARG A 5 -2.98 -15.88 -15.38
CA ARG A 5 -1.99 -16.36 -14.41
C ARG A 5 -0.61 -16.46 -15.05
N VAL A 6 0.37 -15.75 -14.50
CA VAL A 6 1.76 -15.75 -14.96
C VAL A 6 2.65 -16.38 -13.90
N VAL A 7 3.41 -17.41 -14.28
CA VAL A 7 4.30 -18.15 -13.38
C VAL A 7 5.75 -18.00 -13.81
N ALA A 8 6.65 -17.74 -12.87
CA ALA A 8 8.11 -17.75 -13.08
C ALA A 8 8.88 -18.17 -11.82
N GLY A 9 10.22 -18.23 -11.89
CA GLY A 9 11.05 -18.59 -10.72
C GLY A 9 11.10 -17.47 -9.68
N THR A 10 11.01 -16.21 -10.13
CA THR A 10 11.00 -15.04 -9.26
C THR A 10 9.84 -14.09 -9.61
N PHE A 11 9.51 -13.20 -8.66
CA PHE A 11 8.55 -12.12 -8.92
C PHE A 11 8.93 -11.28 -10.14
N ASN A 12 10.22 -10.94 -10.26
CA ASN A 12 10.68 -10.02 -11.30
C ASN A 12 10.54 -10.65 -12.69
N GLU A 13 10.88 -11.93 -12.81
CA GLU A 13 10.67 -12.69 -14.05
C GLU A 13 9.19 -12.81 -14.41
N ALA A 14 8.32 -13.08 -13.44
CA ALA A 14 6.89 -13.18 -13.69
C ALA A 14 6.30 -11.83 -14.11
N SER A 15 6.79 -10.73 -13.51
CA SER A 15 6.36 -9.36 -13.81
C SER A 15 6.86 -8.89 -15.18
N GLU A 16 8.08 -9.24 -15.57
CA GLU A 16 8.55 -8.99 -16.92
C GLU A 16 7.77 -9.82 -17.95
N ARG A 17 7.51 -11.09 -17.65
CA ARG A 17 6.72 -11.96 -18.52
C ARG A 17 5.31 -11.42 -18.70
N SER A 18 4.66 -10.91 -17.64
CA SER A 18 3.33 -10.31 -17.76
C SER A 18 3.35 -9.05 -18.65
N ARG A 19 4.34 -8.17 -18.49
CA ARG A 19 4.49 -6.97 -19.33
C ARG A 19 4.76 -7.31 -20.79
N ARG A 20 5.55 -8.36 -21.06
CA ARG A 20 5.85 -8.81 -22.44
C ARG A 20 4.62 -9.44 -23.11
N LEU A 21 3.80 -10.17 -22.36
CA LEU A 21 2.63 -10.87 -22.90
C LEU A 21 1.42 -9.96 -23.08
N TYR A 22 1.18 -9.05 -22.14
CA TYR A 22 -0.08 -8.31 -22.05
C TYR A 22 0.12 -6.78 -22.05
N GLY A 23 1.36 -6.31 -22.15
CA GLY A 23 1.69 -4.89 -22.22
C GLY A 23 1.99 -4.23 -20.87
N PRO A 24 2.45 -2.96 -20.89
CA PRO A 24 2.85 -2.23 -19.68
C PRO A 24 1.67 -1.88 -18.75
N ASN A 25 0.45 -1.82 -19.28
CA ASN A 25 -0.75 -1.36 -18.56
C ASN A 25 -1.50 -2.50 -17.84
N THR A 26 -0.78 -3.57 -17.49
CA THR A 26 -1.38 -4.77 -16.92
C THR A 26 -1.49 -4.62 -15.41
N LEU A 27 -2.72 -4.75 -14.88
CA LEU A 27 -2.96 -4.55 -13.46
C LEU A 27 -2.63 -5.84 -12.71
N LEU A 28 -1.65 -5.79 -11.81
CA LEU A 28 -1.38 -6.90 -10.90
C LEU A 28 -2.48 -6.98 -9.83
N ILE A 29 -3.21 -8.09 -9.80
CA ILE A 29 -4.26 -8.36 -8.81
C ILE A 29 -3.66 -9.01 -7.56
N SER A 30 -2.78 -10.00 -7.75
CA SER A 30 -2.21 -10.77 -6.65
C SER A 30 -0.86 -11.36 -7.04
N SER A 31 0.01 -11.52 -6.04
CA SER A 31 1.31 -12.18 -6.15
C SER A 31 1.45 -13.19 -5.02
N SER A 32 1.79 -14.44 -5.36
CA SER A 32 1.99 -15.50 -4.38
C SER A 32 3.23 -16.32 -4.70
N ARG A 33 3.92 -16.79 -3.65
CA ARG A 33 5.00 -17.76 -3.78
C ARG A 33 4.45 -19.17 -3.57
N VAL A 34 4.58 -20.02 -4.58
CA VAL A 34 4.15 -21.42 -4.54
C VAL A 34 5.39 -22.29 -4.74
N GLY A 35 5.91 -22.84 -3.65
CA GLY A 35 7.18 -23.59 -3.65
C GLY A 35 8.36 -22.76 -4.17
N ASN A 36 8.99 -23.26 -5.23
CA ASN A 36 10.13 -22.61 -5.91
C ASN A 36 9.70 -21.67 -7.05
N SER A 37 8.42 -21.35 -7.14
CA SER A 37 7.88 -20.47 -8.18
C SER A 37 7.09 -19.30 -7.60
N HIS A 38 6.93 -18.26 -8.42
CA HIS A 38 6.12 -17.09 -8.16
C HIS A 38 4.98 -17.02 -9.16
N GLU A 39 3.75 -16.97 -8.65
CA GLU A 39 2.52 -16.86 -9.44
C GLU A 39 1.95 -15.45 -9.29
N LEU A 40 1.73 -14.78 -10.42
CA LEU A 40 1.05 -13.50 -10.52
C LEU A 40 -0.33 -13.69 -11.15
N LEU A 41 -1.36 -13.10 -10.56
CA LEU A 41 -2.68 -12.94 -11.17
C LEU A 41 -2.78 -11.53 -11.73
N VAL A 42 -3.02 -11.41 -13.02
CA VAL A 42 -2.96 -10.15 -13.76
C VAL A 42 -4.29 -9.91 -14.46
N CYS A 43 -4.86 -8.72 -14.30
CA CYS A 43 -6.02 -8.28 -15.07
C CYS A 43 -5.55 -7.72 -16.41
N THR A 44 -6.08 -8.27 -17.50
CA THR A 44 -5.87 -7.78 -18.86
C THR A 44 -7.20 -7.23 -19.38
N ASN A 45 -7.14 -6.12 -20.11
CA ASN A 45 -8.30 -5.57 -20.78
C ASN A 45 -8.16 -5.91 -22.26
N ASP A 46 -9.07 -6.71 -22.84
CA ASP A 46 -9.06 -7.03 -24.28
C ASP A 46 -9.52 -5.87 -25.17
N MET A 47 -9.55 -4.64 -24.64
CA MET A 47 -9.83 -3.47 -25.44
C MET A 47 -8.55 -3.19 -26.24
N ALA A 48 -8.45 -3.83 -27.40
CA ALA A 48 -7.62 -3.36 -28.48
C ALA A 48 -7.90 -1.86 -28.69
N ASP A 49 -6.85 -1.05 -28.62
CA ASP A 49 -6.84 0.38 -28.91
C ASP A 49 -8.00 1.19 -28.30
N GLU A 50 -7.95 1.44 -26.99
CA GLU A 50 -8.45 2.74 -26.52
C GLU A 50 -7.33 3.75 -26.66
N GLU A 51 -7.54 4.68 -27.60
CA GLU A 51 -6.77 5.91 -27.78
C GLU A 51 -6.29 6.43 -26.44
N THR A 52 -4.96 6.52 -26.29
CA THR A 52 -4.37 7.32 -25.22
C THR A 52 -5.04 8.68 -25.25
N PRO A 53 -5.71 9.14 -24.18
CA PRO A 53 -6.17 10.52 -24.15
C PRO A 53 -4.93 11.37 -24.37
N ILE A 54 -4.97 12.24 -25.39
CA ILE A 54 -3.93 13.22 -25.64
C ILE A 54 -3.96 14.14 -24.41
N VAL A 55 -3.18 13.79 -23.39
CA VAL A 55 -2.98 14.63 -22.23
C VAL A 55 -2.19 15.82 -22.73
N ASP A 56 -2.84 16.98 -22.70
CA ASP A 56 -2.30 18.25 -23.15
C ASP A 56 -0.89 18.46 -22.57
N ALA A 57 0.09 18.71 -23.43
CA ALA A 57 1.49 18.80 -23.06
C ALA A 57 1.71 19.91 -22.01
N GLU A 58 0.95 20.99 -22.10
CA GLU A 58 0.98 22.11 -21.16
C GLU A 58 0.49 21.69 -19.76
N ALA A 59 -0.52 20.83 -19.67
CA ALA A 59 -1.00 20.32 -18.39
C ALA A 59 0.03 19.38 -17.72
N ARG A 60 0.82 18.64 -18.52
CA ARG A 60 1.90 17.78 -18.01
C ARG A 60 3.08 18.59 -17.50
N GLU A 61 3.43 19.67 -18.20
CA GLU A 61 4.49 20.59 -17.77
C GLU A 61 4.10 21.36 -16.50
N ALA A 62 2.84 21.82 -16.41
CA ALA A 62 2.33 22.48 -15.20
C ALA A 62 2.30 21.55 -13.98
N PHE A 63 1.92 20.28 -14.17
CA PHE A 63 1.98 19.27 -13.11
C PHE A 63 3.43 18.95 -12.70
N ALA A 64 4.35 18.84 -13.66
CA ALA A 64 5.76 18.60 -13.37
C ALA A 64 6.40 19.79 -12.60
N ALA A 65 6.07 21.02 -12.98
CA ALA A 65 6.55 22.23 -12.31
C ALA A 65 6.03 22.31 -10.87
N THR A 66 4.73 22.07 -10.65
CA THR A 66 4.13 22.09 -9.31
C THR A 66 4.70 20.99 -8.40
N LEU A 67 4.95 19.79 -8.94
CA LEU A 67 5.57 18.69 -8.19
C LEU A 67 7.03 18.99 -7.84
N GLN A 68 7.77 19.65 -8.72
CA GLN A 68 9.16 20.05 -8.47
C GLN A 68 9.24 21.17 -7.42
N GLU A 69 8.28 22.09 -7.43
CA GLU A 69 8.16 23.16 -6.42
C GLU A 69 7.80 22.58 -5.03
N GLU A 70 6.90 21.59 -4.96
CA GLU A 70 6.56 20.90 -3.71
C GLU A 70 7.74 20.06 -3.15
N MET A 71 8.54 19.44 -4.03
CA MET A 71 9.76 18.72 -3.65
C MET A 71 10.85 19.66 -3.10
N LEU A 72 10.94 20.90 -3.59
CA LEU A 72 11.88 21.91 -3.09
C LEU A 72 11.40 22.57 -1.79
N ALA A 73 10.09 22.69 -1.60
CA ALA A 73 9.49 23.30 -0.42
C ALA A 73 9.43 22.37 0.81
N ARG A 74 9.52 21.04 0.62
CA ARG A 74 9.60 20.09 1.73
C ARG A 74 10.98 20.15 2.40
N PRO A 75 11.08 20.42 3.72
CA PRO A 75 12.32 20.18 4.43
C PRO A 75 12.67 18.70 4.29
N LYS A 76 13.90 18.41 3.81
CA LYS A 76 14.44 17.06 3.71
C LYS A 76 14.18 16.36 5.05
N PRO A 77 13.40 15.27 5.11
CA PRO A 77 13.44 14.44 6.30
C PRO A 77 14.90 14.00 6.44
N VAL A 78 15.53 14.38 7.54
CA VAL A 78 16.78 13.79 7.97
C VAL A 78 16.45 12.34 8.34
N PHE A 79 16.35 11.49 7.32
CA PHE A 79 16.59 10.08 7.52
C PHE A 79 18.07 9.98 7.82
N THR A 80 18.41 9.86 9.10
CA THR A 80 19.60 9.13 9.48
C THR A 80 19.42 7.73 8.94
N ALA A 81 19.88 7.50 7.71
CA ALA A 81 20.20 6.16 7.26
C ALA A 81 21.22 5.64 8.27
N ALA A 82 20.80 4.72 9.15
CA ALA A 82 21.75 3.90 9.87
C ALA A 82 22.70 3.33 8.81
N ALA A 83 24.00 3.53 9.04
CA ALA A 83 25.05 3.10 8.13
C ALA A 83 24.83 1.66 7.66
N PRO A 84 25.20 1.29 6.42
CA PRO A 84 25.16 -0.09 6.00
C PRO A 84 26.08 -0.88 6.95
N VAL A 85 25.47 -1.65 7.84
CA VAL A 85 26.21 -2.56 8.72
C VAL A 85 26.83 -3.58 7.80
N ALA A 86 28.16 -3.58 7.78
CA ALA A 86 28.97 -4.48 6.97
C ALA A 86 28.44 -5.92 7.09
N SER A 87 28.43 -6.63 5.96
CA SER A 87 28.15 -8.05 5.88
C SER A 87 29.14 -8.81 6.77
N ALA A 88 28.78 -8.98 8.03
CA ALA A 88 29.49 -9.84 8.95
C ALA A 88 29.14 -11.28 8.57
N THR A 89 30.17 -12.04 8.21
CA THR A 89 30.11 -13.49 8.11
C THR A 89 29.63 -14.02 9.47
N VAL A 90 28.42 -14.59 9.49
CA VAL A 90 27.74 -15.02 10.70
C VAL A 90 28.33 -16.34 11.17
N ASP A 91 29.06 -16.32 12.28
CA ASP A 91 29.42 -17.52 13.03
C ASP A 91 28.18 -18.05 13.77
N ALA A 92 28.09 -19.37 13.94
CA ALA A 92 26.87 -20.05 14.41
C ALA A 92 26.38 -19.61 15.82
N ASP A 93 27.23 -18.95 16.63
CA ASP A 93 26.88 -18.39 17.93
C ASP A 93 26.07 -17.07 17.86
N ASP A 94 26.05 -16.40 16.71
CA ASP A 94 25.27 -15.17 16.47
C ASP A 94 23.77 -15.43 16.24
N GLY A 95 23.37 -16.69 16.04
CA GLY A 95 21.98 -17.05 15.79
C GLY A 95 21.04 -16.68 16.95
N GLN A 96 21.50 -16.84 18.19
CA GLN A 96 20.73 -16.47 19.39
C GLN A 96 20.55 -14.94 19.49
N ALA A 97 21.57 -14.16 19.11
CA ALA A 97 21.49 -12.70 19.11
C ALA A 97 20.49 -12.20 18.05
N ILE A 98 20.48 -12.81 16.87
CA ILE A 98 19.54 -12.50 15.79
C ILE A 98 18.11 -12.85 16.21
N VAL A 99 17.87 -14.02 16.82
CA VAL A 99 16.55 -14.41 17.33
C VAL A 99 16.07 -13.44 18.42
N GLY A 100 16.97 -12.97 19.28
CA GLY A 100 16.67 -11.95 20.29
C GLY A 100 16.24 -10.61 19.69
N LEU A 101 16.91 -10.18 18.62
CA LEU A 101 16.56 -8.97 17.86
C LEU A 101 15.19 -9.11 17.17
N ILE A 102 14.96 -10.22 16.48
CA ILE A 102 13.68 -10.50 15.80
C ILE A 102 12.51 -10.52 16.79
N ARG A 103 12.68 -11.15 17.98
CA ARG A 103 11.63 -11.15 19.01
C ARG A 103 11.31 -9.75 19.52
N LYS A 104 12.32 -8.90 19.72
CA LYS A 104 12.11 -7.50 20.15
C LYS A 104 11.38 -6.70 19.08
N GLU A 105 11.72 -6.86 17.81
CA GLU A 105 11.03 -6.19 16.72
C GLU A 105 9.58 -6.65 16.56
N LEU A 106 9.31 -7.96 16.68
CA LEU A 106 7.95 -8.48 16.67
C LEU A 106 7.11 -7.92 17.81
N GLN A 107 7.65 -7.87 19.02
CA GLN A 107 6.94 -7.29 20.17
C GLN A 107 6.66 -5.79 19.97
N ALA A 108 7.60 -5.05 19.38
CA ALA A 108 7.39 -3.63 19.06
C ALA A 108 6.31 -3.44 17.99
N LEU A 109 6.25 -4.33 16.99
CA LEU A 109 5.21 -4.33 15.96
C LEU A 109 3.84 -4.68 16.55
N GLU A 110 3.77 -5.70 17.42
CA GLU A 110 2.53 -6.06 18.12
C GLU A 110 1.99 -4.91 18.96
N MET A 111 2.86 -4.20 19.70
CA MET A 111 2.44 -3.02 20.47
C MET A 111 1.95 -1.88 19.57
N ARG A 112 2.57 -1.66 18.41
CA ARG A 112 2.12 -0.67 17.41
C ARG A 112 0.81 -1.08 16.74
N LEU A 113 0.60 -2.37 16.53
CA LEU A 113 -0.64 -2.89 15.97
C LEU A 113 -1.78 -2.77 17.00
N ALA A 114 -1.51 -3.14 18.25
CA ALA A 114 -2.45 -3.00 19.36
C ALA A 114 -2.85 -1.53 19.58
N SER A 115 -1.91 -0.58 19.50
CA SER A 115 -2.23 0.85 19.61
C SER A 115 -2.97 1.40 18.38
N SER A 116 -2.76 0.83 17.20
CA SER A 116 -3.49 1.22 15.98
C SER A 116 -4.88 0.58 15.84
N SER A 117 -5.21 -0.44 16.64
CA SER A 117 -6.55 -1.05 16.66
C SER A 117 -7.66 -0.06 16.98
N GLY A 118 -7.40 0.95 17.83
CA GLY A 118 -8.32 2.06 18.09
C GLY A 118 -8.55 2.97 16.87
N SER A 119 -7.51 3.16 16.04
CA SER A 119 -7.60 3.93 14.78
C SER A 119 -8.46 3.22 13.73
N ILE A 120 -8.36 1.88 13.66
CA ILE A 120 -9.17 1.06 12.75
C ILE A 120 -10.65 1.09 13.14
N HIS A 121 -10.96 1.07 14.45
CA HIS A 121 -12.34 1.15 14.92
C HIS A 121 -12.98 2.51 14.59
N GLY A 122 -12.26 3.62 14.82
CA GLY A 122 -12.70 4.96 14.45
C GLY A 122 -12.89 5.14 12.93
N LEU A 123 -12.02 4.52 12.12
CA LEU A 123 -12.14 4.55 10.67
C LEU A 123 -13.40 3.80 10.18
N LYS A 124 -13.68 2.62 10.75
CA LYS A 124 -14.90 1.85 10.42
C LYS A 124 -16.18 2.59 10.79
N GLN A 125 -16.23 3.22 11.96
CA GLN A 125 -17.37 4.06 12.35
C GLN A 125 -17.55 5.25 11.43
N LYS A 126 -16.46 5.90 11.02
CA LYS A 126 -16.49 7.01 10.06
C LYS A 126 -17.05 6.57 8.72
N MET A 127 -16.61 5.43 8.20
CA MET A 127 -17.15 4.88 6.95
C MET A 127 -18.64 4.56 7.05
N ALA A 128 -19.09 3.94 8.16
CA ALA A 128 -20.50 3.64 8.35
C ALA A 128 -21.39 4.90 8.40
N LEU A 129 -20.92 6.00 8.99
CA LEU A 129 -21.64 7.28 8.99
C LEU A 129 -21.70 7.89 7.58
N LEU A 130 -20.60 7.82 6.83
CA LEU A 130 -20.56 8.29 5.43
C LEU A 130 -21.53 7.50 4.53
N GLU A 131 -21.61 6.19 4.72
CA GLU A 131 -22.57 5.31 4.01
C GLU A 131 -24.03 5.65 4.32
N GLN A 132 -24.31 6.19 5.52
CA GLN A 132 -25.62 6.73 5.91
C GLN A 132 -25.89 8.14 5.35
N GLY A 133 -24.97 8.70 4.54
CA GLY A 133 -25.11 10.04 3.94
C GLY A 133 -24.68 11.18 4.87
N VAL A 134 -24.02 10.88 5.99
CA VAL A 134 -23.48 11.92 6.88
C VAL A 134 -22.25 12.56 6.24
N SER A 135 -22.13 13.89 6.31
CA SER A 135 -20.94 14.58 5.81
C SER A 135 -19.69 14.22 6.61
N ALA A 136 -18.52 14.18 5.95
CA ALA A 136 -17.26 13.78 6.59
C ALA A 136 -16.87 14.64 7.81
N ALA A 137 -17.22 15.94 7.77
CA ALA A 137 -16.97 16.87 8.86
C ALA A 137 -17.87 16.56 10.07
N TYR A 138 -19.15 16.28 9.83
CA TYR A 138 -20.11 15.95 10.88
C TYR A 138 -19.85 14.55 11.46
N ALA A 139 -19.50 13.57 10.63
CA ALA A 139 -19.10 12.23 11.09
C ALA A 139 -17.92 12.28 12.06
N SER A 140 -16.95 13.16 11.80
CA SER A 140 -15.79 13.33 12.69
C SER A 140 -16.17 13.95 14.04
N GLN A 141 -17.15 14.87 14.06
CA GLN A 141 -17.70 15.44 15.30
C GLN A 141 -18.51 14.41 16.10
N LEU A 142 -19.31 13.57 15.42
CA LEU A 142 -20.10 12.52 16.08
C LEU A 142 -19.21 11.47 16.75
N ILE A 143 -18.15 11.02 16.06
CA ILE A 143 -17.18 10.07 16.62
C ILE A 143 -16.45 10.68 17.82
N ALA A 144 -16.07 11.96 17.74
CA ALA A 144 -15.46 12.66 18.87
C ALA A 144 -16.41 12.82 20.08
N ALA A 145 -17.72 12.90 19.83
CA ALA A 145 -18.77 12.93 20.85
C ALA A 145 -19.15 11.53 21.38
N GLY A 146 -18.52 10.46 20.88
CA GLY A 146 -18.81 9.07 21.27
C GLY A 146 -20.13 8.53 20.71
N LEU A 147 -20.69 9.18 19.67
CA LEU A 147 -21.90 8.75 18.99
C LEU A 147 -21.52 7.89 17.78
N ASP A 148 -22.03 6.66 17.74
CA ASP A 148 -21.79 5.70 16.67
C ASP A 148 -22.95 5.64 15.66
N SER A 149 -22.70 5.01 14.51
CA SER A 149 -23.70 4.84 13.45
C SER A 149 -24.91 3.99 13.87
N VAL A 150 -24.75 3.15 14.90
CA VAL A 150 -25.81 2.29 15.46
C VAL A 150 -26.81 3.11 16.29
N SER A 151 -26.32 4.00 17.14
CA SER A 151 -27.17 4.90 17.94
C SER A 151 -27.92 5.93 17.09
N MET A 152 -27.38 6.31 15.92
CA MET A 152 -28.07 7.17 14.95
C MET A 152 -29.14 6.42 14.14
N GLY A 153 -28.88 5.16 13.76
CA GLY A 153 -29.85 4.32 13.06
C GLY A 153 -31.11 3.98 13.88
N SER A 154 -31.04 4.07 15.20
CA SER A 154 -32.19 3.88 16.12
C SER A 154 -33.10 5.11 16.22
N ARG A 155 -32.73 6.26 15.64
CA ARG A 155 -33.47 7.54 15.78
C ARG A 155 -34.20 7.97 14.50
N LEU A 156 -34.11 7.17 13.44
CA LEU A 156 -34.87 7.30 12.19
C LEU A 156 -36.02 6.30 12.19
#